data_AF-A0AAZ3R9W2-F1
#
_entry.id   AF-A0AAZ3R9W2-F1
#
_cell.length_a   1.000
_cell.length_b   1.000
_cell.length_c   1.000
_cell.angle_alpha   90.00
_cell.angle_beta   90.00
_cell.angle_gamma   90.00
#
_symmetry.space_group_name_H-M   'P 1'
#
loop_
_entity.id
_entity.type
_entity.pdbx_description
1 polymer ?
#
loop_
_entity_poly.entity_id
_entity_poly.type
_entity_poly.pdbx_seq_one_letter_code
_entity_poly.pdbx_strand_id
1 'polypeptide(L)' 'MDNDPKHSSKVVAKWLKDNKVKVLEWPSQRPDLNPIEHLWAELKKRVRARRPTNLTQLHQLCQEE' A
#
# COMPACT_ATOMS: atom_id res chain seq x y z
N MET A 1 7.43 4.20 -2.59
CA MET A 1 7.74 3.03 -1.74
C MET A 1 8.25 3.58 -0.43
N ASP A 2 7.80 3.03 0.68
CA ASP A 2 8.43 3.30 1.97
C ASP A 2 9.81 2.64 2.01
N ASN A 3 10.64 3.07 2.96
CA ASN A 3 12.00 2.57 3.12
C ASN A 3 12.06 1.23 3.87
N ASP A 4 11.05 0.36 3.71
CA ASP A 4 11.13 -1.01 4.23
C ASP A 4 12.33 -1.71 3.57
N PRO A 5 13.21 -2.38 4.35
CA PRO A 5 14.38 -3.07 3.83
C PRO A 5 14.09 -4.02 2.66
N LYS A 6 12.90 -4.63 2.60
CA LYS A 6 12.47 -5.50 1.48
C LYS A 6 12.44 -4.76 0.14
N HIS A 7 12.01 -3.50 0.14
CA HIS A 7 11.95 -2.66 -1.06
C HIS A 7 13.33 -2.23 -1.57
N SER A 8 14.34 -2.24 -0.70
CA SER A 8 15.75 -1.99 -1.04
C SER A 8 16.57 -3.26 -1.32
N SER A 9 15.98 -4.45 -1.19
CA SER A 9 16.70 -5.71 -1.39
C SER A 9 17.28 -5.82 -2.81
N LYS A 10 18.38 -6.56 -2.97
CA LYS A 10 19.08 -6.71 -4.26
C LYS A 10 18.14 -7.21 -5.38
N VAL A 11 17.23 -8.13 -5.06
CA VAL A 11 16.25 -8.67 -6.01
C VAL A 11 15.28 -7.59 -6.47
N VAL A 12 14.70 -6.83 -5.54
CA VAL A 12 13.75 -5.76 -5.86
C VAL A 12 14.44 -4.61 -6.60
N ALA A 13 15.62 -4.17 -6.15
CA ALA A 13 16.39 -3.13 -6.80
C ALA A 13 16.77 -3.51 -8.25
N LYS A 14 17.15 -4.79 -8.47
CA LYS A 14 17.42 -5.30 -9.83
C LYS A 14 16.17 -5.26 -10.69
N TRP A 15 15.04 -5.76 -10.20
CA TRP A 15 13.79 -5.76 -10.95
C TRP A 15 13.35 -4.33 -11.33
N LEU A 16 13.44 -3.37 -10.39
CA LEU A 16 13.10 -1.98 -10.64
C LEU A 16 13.99 -1.37 -11.75
N LYS A 17 15.29 -1.66 -11.72
CA LYS A 17 16.24 -1.22 -12.74
C LYS A 17 15.95 -1.84 -14.11
N ASP A 18 15.74 -3.16 -14.16
CA ASP A 18 15.47 -3.88 -15.41
C ASP A 18 14.15 -3.40 -16.06
N ASN A 19 13.16 -3.03 -15.26
CA ASN A 19 11.87 -2.49 -15.72
C ASN A 19 11.86 -0.96 -15.88
N LYS A 20 13.01 -0.28 -15.72
CA LYS A 20 13.16 1.19 -15.86
C LYS A 20 12.19 1.98 -14.97
N VAL A 21 11.85 1.43 -13.80
CA VAL A 21 10.96 2.08 -12.84
C VAL A 21 11.74 3.19 -12.12
N LYS A 22 11.25 4.43 -12.19
CA LYS A 22 11.81 5.54 -11.41
C LYS A 22 11.28 5.46 -9.98
N VAL A 23 12.16 5.22 -9.03
CA VAL A 23 11.85 5.25 -7.60
C VAL A 23 11.96 6.69 -7.10
N LEU A 24 10.88 7.21 -6.53
CA LEU A 24 10.89 8.50 -5.84
C LEU A 24 11.63 8.35 -4.51
N GLU A 25 12.51 9.30 -4.21
CA GLU A 25 13.16 9.38 -2.89
C GLU A 25 12.09 9.68 -1.84
N TRP A 26 11.94 8.78 -0.88
CA TRP A 26 10.96 8.91 0.18
C TRP A 26 11.68 9.10 1.52
N PRO A 27 11.36 10.15 2.30
CA PRO A 27 11.93 10.28 3.63
C PRO A 27 11.41 9.18 4.55
N SER A 28 12.31 8.55 5.30
CA SER A 28 11.96 7.53 6.29
C SER A 28 10.97 8.07 7.32
N GLN A 29 10.07 7.20 7.81
CA GLN A 29 9.15 7.49 8.92
C GLN A 29 8.14 8.64 8.68
N ARG A 30 7.80 8.92 7.41
CA ARG A 30 6.79 9.93 7.03
C ARG A 30 5.55 9.28 6.41
N PRO A 31 4.69 8.63 7.22
CA PRO A 31 3.42 8.10 6.72
C PRO A 31 2.45 9.22 6.33
N ASP A 32 2.55 10.38 6.98
CA ASP A 32 1.80 11.61 6.71
C ASP A 32 1.98 12.12 5.27
N LEU A 33 3.14 11.87 4.67
CA LEU A 33 3.40 12.28 3.29
C LEU A 33 2.80 11.32 2.26
N ASN A 34 2.42 10.10 2.65
CA ASN A 34 2.06 9.09 1.67
C ASN A 34 0.57 9.22 1.35
N PRO A 35 0.19 9.71 0.16
CA PRO A 35 -1.22 9.93 -0.18
C PRO A 35 -2.06 8.64 -0.10
N ILE A 36 -1.42 7.46 -0.15
CA ILE A 36 -2.11 6.18 0.00
C ILE A 36 -2.67 5.97 1.42
N GLU A 37 -2.10 6.59 2.45
CA GLU A 37 -2.58 6.45 3.84
C GLU A 37 -3.97 7.05 4.00
N HIS A 38 -4.23 8.18 3.33
CA HIS A 38 -5.56 8.79 3.31
C HIS A 38 -6.57 7.89 2.58
N LEU A 39 -6.17 7.27 1.46
CA LEU A 39 -7.02 6.33 0.74
C LEU A 39 -7.33 5.09 1.59
N TRP A 40 -6.33 4.52 2.28
CA TRP A 40 -6.54 3.40 3.19
C TRP A 40 -7.47 3.75 4.34
N ALA A 41 -7.38 4.97 4.90
CA ALA A 41 -8.26 5.42 5.96
C ALA A 41 -9.72 5.47 5.51
N GLU A 42 -9.99 6.02 4.33
CA GLU A 42 -11.34 6.10 3.76
C GLU A 42 -11.87 4.71 3.38
N LEU A 43 -11.06 3.86 2.74
CA LEU A 43 -11.43 2.48 2.42
C LEU A 43 -11.82 1.69 3.68
N LYS A 44 -10.96 1.73 4.72
CA LYS A 44 -11.24 1.05 6.00
C LYS A 44 -12.53 1.55 6.64
N LYS A 45 -12.82 2.85 6.56
CA LYS A 45 -14.06 3.43 7.09
C LYS A 45 -15.29 2.86 6.39
N ARG A 46 -15.29 2.77 5.06
CA ARG A 46 -16.41 2.25 4.27
C ARG A 46 -16.61 0.74 4.47
N VAL A 47 -15.53 -0.03 4.40
CA VAL A 47 -15.55 -1.48 4.65
C VAL A 47 -16.02 -1.79 6.08
N ARG A 48 -15.55 -1.04 7.08
CA ARG A 48 -15.97 -1.23 8.49
C ARG A 48 -17.44 -0.91 8.70
N ALA A 49 -18.00 0.08 8.00
CA ALA A 49 -19.43 0.40 8.07
C ALA A 49 -20.31 -0.78 7.63
N ARG A 50 -19.82 -1.61 6.70
CA ARG A 50 -20.51 -2.79 6.15
C ARG A 50 -20.33 -4.08 6.99
N ARG A 51 -19.51 -4.03 8.05
CA ARG A 51 -19.33 -5.09 9.07
C ARG A 51 -19.15 -6.52 8.49
N PRO A 52 -18.11 -6.79 7.69
CA PRO A 52 -17.83 -8.14 7.21
C PRO A 52 -17.60 -9.10 8.38
N THR A 53 -18.12 -10.32 8.28
CA THR A 53 -17.99 -11.36 9.33
C THR A 53 -17.01 -12.48 8.96
N ASN A 54 -16.49 -12.48 7.73
CA ASN A 54 -15.48 -13.43 7.26
C ASN A 54 -14.54 -12.79 6.23
N LEU A 55 -13.44 -13.47 5.95
CA LEU A 55 -12.40 -12.98 5.03
C LEU A 55 -12.90 -12.84 3.58
N THR A 56 -13.82 -13.70 3.14
CA THR A 56 -14.39 -13.61 1.79
C THR A 56 -15.21 -12.33 1.61
N GLN A 57 -16.07 -12.02 2.57
CA GLN A 57 -16.83 -10.77 2.59
C GLN A 57 -15.88 -9.58 2.69
N LEU A 58 -14.89 -9.61 3.59
CA LEU A 58 -13.92 -8.52 3.71
C LEU A 58 -13.20 -8.25 2.37
N HIS A 59 -12.75 -9.30 1.69
CA HIS A 59 -12.08 -9.17 0.39
C HIS A 59 -13.01 -8.59 -0.66
N GLN A 60 -14.25 -9.10 -0.78
CA GLN A 60 -15.23 -8.59 -1.73
C GLN A 60 -15.53 -7.11 -1.49
N LEU A 61 -15.74 -6.72 -0.23
CA LEU A 61 -16.00 -5.34 0.15
C LEU A 61 -14.82 -4.41 -0.21
N CYS A 62 -13.58 -4.85 0.00
CA CYS A 62 -12.41 -4.05 -0.37
C CYS A 62 -12.26 -3.84 -1.88
N GLN A 63 -12.86 -4.68 -2.73
CA GLN A 63 -12.81 -4.57 -4.20
C GLN A 63 -13.97 -3.72 -4.76
N GLU A 64 -15.05 -3.55 -4.00
CA GLU A 64 -16.24 -2.79 -4.40
C GLU A 64 -16.14 -1.28 -4.10
N GLU A 65 -15.29 -0.90 -3.15
CA GLU A 65 -15.03 0.50 -2.77
C GLU A 65 -13.94 1.16 -3.65
#